data_AF-A0AAV7AWE5-F1
#
_entry.id   AF-A0AAV7AWE5-F1
#
_cell.length_a   1.000
_cell.length_b   1.000
_cell.length_c   1.000
_cell.angle_alpha   90.00
_cell.angle_beta   90.00
_cell.angle_gamma   90.00
#
_symmetry.space_group_name_H-M   'P 1'
#
loop_
_entity.id
_entity.type
_entity.pdbx_description
1 polymer ?
#
loop_
_entity_poly.entity_id
_entity_poly.type
_entity_poly.pdbx_seq_one_letter_code
_entity_poly.pdbx_strand_id
1 'polypeptide(L)'
;MAVQCQPFTCFHKVHGTNIRIDPSRTQATRVESFANGICFSQDPLAPGQLFLVEIEEKELGWCGHLRVGLMARDPRSLDLVPEYSLPDLVNQGDSWIFAITRNHNRVTPDEEENPSNLVKDLSEPYLKVGKFKIPRDKLIARSKPGRFSHILDDLYKTNILPPTARRSRIGVLYEPQADGTRHMHIIINGEDMGASARGIPASEPLYAVIDVFASTKSVRVIQLEYGFPSLQTLCRLVIQKHVVHRLAIDWLDLPQLLKNFCKYE
;
A
#
# COMPACT_ATOMS: atom_id res chain seq x y z
N MET A 1 -22.14 14.61 11.14
CA MET A 1 -20.78 14.51 10.56
C MET A 1 -20.96 14.04 9.14
N ALA A 2 -20.65 14.87 8.14
CA ALA A 2 -20.88 14.52 6.74
C ALA A 2 -20.04 13.30 6.38
N VAL A 3 -20.69 12.26 5.86
CA VAL A 3 -20.02 11.16 5.16
C VAL A 3 -19.41 11.78 3.91
N GLN A 4 -18.13 12.13 4.00
CA GLN A 4 -17.40 12.58 2.83
C GLN A 4 -17.30 11.35 1.91
N CYS A 5 -18.10 11.33 0.84
CA CYS A 5 -18.06 10.28 -0.17
C CYS A 5 -16.60 10.08 -0.59
N GLN A 6 -16.07 8.93 -0.20
CA GLN A 6 -14.69 8.55 -0.46
C GLN A 6 -14.50 8.41 -1.96
N PRO A 7 -13.49 9.05 -2.58
CA PRO A 7 -13.29 8.92 -4.02
C PRO A 7 -12.91 7.48 -4.36
N PHE A 8 -13.69 6.85 -5.23
CA PHE A 8 -13.37 5.54 -5.80
C PHE A 8 -12.03 5.64 -6.54
N THR A 9 -11.04 4.85 -6.13
CA THR A 9 -9.70 4.88 -6.72
C THR A 9 -9.62 3.91 -7.89
N CYS A 10 -9.08 4.37 -9.01
CA CYS A 10 -8.88 3.53 -10.19
C CYS A 10 -7.65 3.97 -10.97
N PHE A 11 -7.23 3.14 -11.92
CA PHE A 11 -6.14 3.46 -12.84
C PHE A 11 -6.60 4.46 -13.91
N HIS A 12 -5.68 5.34 -14.29
CA HIS A 12 -5.85 6.25 -15.41
C HIS A 12 -5.87 5.49 -16.74
N LYS A 13 -6.50 6.07 -17.77
CA LYS A 13 -6.53 5.49 -19.12
C LYS A 13 -5.18 5.54 -19.85
N VAL A 14 -4.33 6.50 -19.49
CA VAL A 14 -2.94 6.58 -19.96
C VAL A 14 -2.12 5.60 -19.14
N HIS A 15 -1.41 4.71 -19.80
CA HIS A 15 -0.55 3.68 -19.21
C HIS A 15 0.49 3.22 -20.24
N GLY A 16 1.47 2.42 -19.79
CA GLY A 16 2.50 1.83 -20.64
C GLY A 16 1.91 0.89 -21.70
N THR A 17 2.63 0.70 -22.79
CA THR A 17 2.18 -0.04 -23.98
C THR A 17 1.88 -1.52 -23.69
N ASN A 18 2.54 -2.10 -22.69
CA ASN A 18 2.32 -3.50 -22.30
C ASN A 18 1.27 -3.67 -21.20
N ILE A 19 0.56 -2.62 -20.80
CA ILE A 19 -0.50 -2.71 -19.80
C ILE A 19 -1.86 -2.87 -20.47
N ARG A 20 -2.65 -3.78 -19.90
CA ARG A 20 -4.09 -3.89 -20.15
C ARG A 20 -4.84 -3.66 -18.85
N ILE A 21 -5.71 -2.66 -18.87
CA ILE A 21 -6.59 -2.30 -17.75
C ILE A 21 -7.94 -2.97 -17.95
N ASP A 22 -8.52 -3.50 -16.87
CA ASP A 22 -9.85 -4.11 -16.91
C ASP A 22 -10.98 -3.06 -17.05
N PRO A 23 -12.22 -3.45 -17.40
CA PRO A 23 -13.32 -2.49 -17.56
C PRO A 23 -13.64 -1.67 -16.30
N SER A 24 -13.41 -2.22 -15.10
CA SER A 24 -13.61 -1.49 -13.84
C SER A 24 -12.49 -0.50 -13.53
N ARG A 25 -11.39 -0.53 -14.30
CA ARG A 25 -10.15 0.22 -14.08
C ARG A 25 -9.50 -0.02 -12.73
N THR A 26 -9.77 -1.17 -12.12
CA THR A 26 -9.17 -1.54 -10.83
C THR A 26 -8.06 -2.55 -10.99
N GLN A 27 -7.92 -3.23 -12.12
CA GLN A 27 -6.84 -4.19 -12.38
C GLN A 27 -6.00 -3.73 -13.57
N ALA A 28 -4.68 -3.75 -13.38
CA ALA A 28 -3.69 -3.55 -14.44
C ALA A 28 -2.88 -4.84 -14.60
N THR A 29 -2.85 -5.37 -15.82
CA THR A 29 -2.13 -6.61 -16.16
C THR A 29 -1.13 -6.33 -17.26
N ARG A 30 0.14 -6.64 -17.02
CA ARG A 30 1.16 -6.56 -18.07
C ARG A 30 1.01 -7.73 -19.03
N VAL A 31 0.75 -7.48 -20.31
CA VAL A 31 0.48 -8.55 -21.30
C VAL A 31 1.76 -9.12 -21.90
N GLU A 32 2.80 -8.32 -22.07
CA GLU A 32 4.04 -8.69 -22.77
C GLU A 32 5.30 -8.15 -22.07
N SER A 33 6.46 -8.75 -22.41
CA SER A 33 7.79 -8.37 -21.91
C SER A 33 7.90 -8.32 -20.38
N PHE A 34 8.93 -7.65 -19.86
CA PHE A 34 9.15 -7.37 -18.45
C PHE A 34 8.99 -5.87 -18.08
N ALA A 35 8.87 -5.00 -19.09
CA ALA A 35 8.84 -3.54 -18.99
C ALA A 35 7.60 -2.94 -19.68
N ASN A 36 7.58 -1.60 -19.87
CA ASN A 36 6.43 -0.82 -20.33
C ASN A 36 5.19 -1.02 -19.44
N GLY A 37 5.42 -1.14 -18.13
CA GLY A 37 4.42 -1.51 -17.12
C GLY A 37 3.81 -0.33 -16.35
N ILE A 38 4.10 0.91 -16.73
CA ILE A 38 3.77 2.10 -15.93
C ILE A 38 2.26 2.39 -15.99
N CYS A 39 1.65 2.59 -14.82
CA CYS A 39 0.26 2.96 -14.62
C CYS A 39 0.18 4.17 -13.69
N PHE A 40 -0.90 4.95 -13.81
CA PHE A 40 -1.13 6.14 -12.98
C PHE A 40 -2.46 6.06 -12.23
N SER A 41 -2.60 6.80 -11.12
CA SER A 41 -3.94 7.04 -10.55
C SER A 41 -4.79 7.87 -11.50
N GLN A 42 -6.10 7.59 -11.56
CA GLN A 42 -7.02 8.34 -12.42
C GLN A 42 -7.09 9.83 -12.03
N ASP A 43 -7.09 10.11 -10.74
CA ASP A 43 -7.19 11.45 -10.19
C ASP A 43 -5.94 11.74 -9.34
N PRO A 44 -5.57 13.02 -9.17
CA PRO A 44 -4.51 13.38 -8.25
C PRO A 44 -4.92 13.03 -6.82
N LEU A 45 -3.95 12.60 -6.02
CA LEU A 45 -4.19 12.19 -4.64
C LEU A 45 -4.46 13.42 -3.77
N ALA A 46 -5.43 13.31 -2.87
CA ALA A 46 -5.62 14.25 -1.77
C ALA A 46 -4.57 14.00 -0.66
N PRO A 47 -4.32 14.98 0.22
CA PRO A 47 -3.44 14.79 1.37
C PRO A 47 -3.82 13.57 2.21
N GLY A 48 -2.86 12.66 2.45
CA GLY A 48 -3.09 11.41 3.19
C GLY A 48 -3.90 10.34 2.45
N GLN A 49 -4.33 10.60 1.21
CA GLN A 49 -4.97 9.60 0.37
C GLN A 49 -3.93 8.59 -0.11
N LEU A 50 -4.19 7.32 0.19
CA LEU A 50 -3.35 6.17 -0.08
C LEU A 50 -3.87 5.51 -1.35
N PHE A 51 -3.02 5.51 -2.39
CA PHE A 51 -3.26 4.69 -3.56
C PHE A 51 -2.68 3.29 -3.28
N LEU A 52 -3.55 2.33 -2.95
CA LEU A 52 -3.17 1.00 -2.52
C LEU A 52 -3.41 -0.03 -3.62
N VAL A 53 -2.39 -0.83 -3.94
CA VAL A 53 -2.51 -1.95 -4.87
C VAL A 53 -2.13 -3.27 -4.21
N GLU A 54 -2.76 -4.35 -4.64
CA GLU A 54 -2.47 -5.73 -4.26
C GLU A 54 -1.88 -6.48 -5.45
N ILE A 55 -0.78 -7.20 -5.25
CA ILE A 55 -0.20 -8.03 -6.29
C ILE A 55 -1.06 -9.29 -6.47
N GLU A 56 -1.67 -9.45 -7.64
CA GLU A 56 -2.56 -10.58 -7.93
C GLU A 56 -1.81 -11.76 -8.52
N GLU A 57 -0.91 -11.48 -9.47
CA GLU A 57 -0.16 -12.49 -10.21
C GLU A 57 1.33 -12.13 -10.31
N LYS A 58 2.14 -13.18 -10.37
CA LYS A 58 3.59 -13.11 -10.61
C LYS A 58 3.91 -13.85 -11.90
N GLU A 59 4.90 -13.38 -12.62
CA GLU A 59 5.41 -14.04 -13.82
C GLU A 59 6.78 -14.68 -13.51
N LEU A 60 6.92 -15.97 -13.84
CA LEU A 60 8.16 -16.71 -13.67
C LEU A 60 9.15 -16.34 -14.77
N GLY A 61 10.45 -16.48 -14.51
CA GLY A 61 11.52 -16.20 -15.49
C GLY A 61 12.01 -14.75 -15.51
N TRP A 62 11.35 -13.83 -14.79
CA TRP A 62 11.79 -12.45 -14.64
C TRP A 62 12.31 -12.17 -13.23
N CYS A 63 13.39 -11.40 -13.14
CA CYS A 63 13.98 -10.93 -11.88
C CYS A 63 13.75 -9.42 -11.73
N GLY A 64 13.27 -9.00 -10.56
CA GLY A 64 12.97 -7.60 -10.27
C GLY A 64 11.65 -7.44 -9.53
N HIS A 65 11.38 -6.22 -9.08
CA HIS A 65 10.29 -5.91 -8.16
C HIS A 65 9.38 -4.81 -8.72
N LEU A 66 8.13 -4.79 -8.24
CA LEU A 66 7.21 -3.68 -8.43
C LEU A 66 7.90 -2.35 -8.04
N ARG A 67 7.63 -1.28 -8.78
CA ARG A 67 8.06 0.07 -8.39
C ARG A 67 6.83 0.95 -8.17
N VAL A 68 6.94 1.86 -7.22
CA VAL A 68 5.85 2.76 -6.82
C VAL A 68 6.39 4.14 -6.54
N GLY A 69 5.58 5.17 -6.77
CA GLY A 69 5.97 6.54 -6.50
C GLY A 69 4.86 7.55 -6.74
N LEU A 70 5.26 8.82 -6.78
CA LEU A 70 4.40 9.94 -7.14
C LEU A 70 4.97 10.70 -8.34
N MET A 71 4.10 11.37 -9.09
CA MET A 71 4.45 12.27 -10.19
C MET A 71 3.68 13.59 -10.06
N ALA A 72 4.39 14.70 -10.22
CA ALA A 72 3.88 16.07 -10.19
C ALA A 72 3.46 16.59 -11.57
N ARG A 73 2.87 15.72 -12.39
CA ARG A 73 2.44 16.00 -13.76
C ARG A 73 1.20 15.19 -14.11
N ASP A 74 0.29 15.80 -14.84
CA ASP A 74 -0.92 15.14 -15.30
C ASP A 74 -0.58 14.03 -16.31
N PRO A 75 -1.02 12.77 -16.11
CA PRO A 75 -0.78 11.69 -17.06
C PRO A 75 -1.24 11.99 -18.48
N ARG A 76 -2.23 12.87 -18.69
CA ARG A 76 -2.73 13.28 -20.01
C ARG A 76 -1.77 14.18 -20.78
N SER A 77 -0.82 14.82 -20.09
CA SER A 77 0.20 15.66 -20.71
C SER A 77 1.40 14.88 -21.24
N LEU A 78 1.43 13.56 -21.02
CA LEU A 78 2.46 12.68 -21.57
C LEU A 78 2.18 12.42 -23.05
N ASP A 79 3.13 12.77 -23.92
CA ASP A 79 3.09 12.36 -25.33
C ASP A 79 3.20 10.83 -25.46
N LEU A 80 4.10 10.24 -24.67
CA LEU A 80 4.30 8.80 -24.56
C LEU A 80 4.68 8.44 -23.11
N VAL A 81 4.17 7.31 -22.65
CA VAL A 81 4.60 6.72 -21.37
C VAL A 81 5.95 6.02 -21.58
N PRO A 82 7.02 6.39 -20.84
CA PRO A 82 8.33 5.77 -21.01
C PRO A 82 8.33 4.26 -20.75
N GLU A 83 9.33 3.57 -21.28
CA GLU A 83 9.50 2.14 -21.10
C GLU A 83 9.80 1.77 -19.64
N TYR A 84 10.64 2.57 -18.97
CA TYR A 84 11.02 2.35 -17.58
C TYR A 84 10.66 3.55 -16.71
N SER A 85 10.10 3.28 -15.53
CA SER A 85 9.95 4.34 -14.52
C SER A 85 11.31 4.80 -13.97
N LEU A 86 12.29 3.89 -13.96
CA LEU A 86 13.66 4.12 -13.51
C LEU A 86 14.64 3.68 -14.60
N PRO A 87 15.50 4.57 -15.12
CA PRO A 87 15.66 5.97 -14.73
C PRO A 87 14.75 6.95 -15.50
N ASP A 88 14.14 6.53 -16.61
CA ASP A 88 13.61 7.47 -17.63
C ASP A 88 12.59 8.45 -17.10
N LEU A 89 11.59 7.98 -16.34
CA LEU A 89 10.53 8.84 -15.80
C LEU A 89 11.04 9.75 -14.68
N VAL A 90 11.94 9.25 -13.83
CA VAL A 90 12.56 10.03 -12.75
C VAL A 90 13.51 11.10 -13.29
N ASN A 91 14.24 10.80 -14.36
CA ASN A 91 15.16 11.75 -14.99
C ASN A 91 14.47 12.97 -15.60
N GLN A 92 13.13 12.95 -15.76
CA GLN A 92 12.35 14.12 -16.18
C GLN A 92 12.18 15.15 -15.06
N GLY A 93 12.53 14.81 -13.81
CA GLY A 93 12.64 15.76 -12.69
C GLY A 93 11.35 16.03 -11.91
N ASP A 94 10.24 15.42 -12.29
CA ASP A 94 8.91 15.64 -11.69
C ASP A 94 8.29 14.36 -11.11
N SER A 95 9.10 13.32 -10.87
CA SER A 95 8.64 12.08 -10.27
C SER A 95 9.61 11.49 -9.24
N TRP A 96 9.05 10.82 -8.24
CA TRP A 96 9.77 10.19 -7.14
C TRP A 96 9.32 8.74 -7.04
N ILE A 97 10.11 7.82 -7.61
CA ILE A 97 9.72 6.42 -7.79
C ILE A 97 10.79 5.50 -7.22
N PHE A 98 10.37 4.47 -6.49
CA PHE A 98 11.25 3.53 -5.80
C PHE A 98 10.86 2.09 -6.13
N ALA A 99 11.87 1.24 -6.32
CA ALA A 99 11.67 -0.20 -6.33
C ALA A 99 11.32 -0.70 -4.93
N ILE A 100 10.35 -1.60 -4.84
CA ILE A 100 9.97 -2.23 -3.57
C ILE A 100 10.92 -3.37 -3.26
N THR A 101 11.80 -3.11 -2.31
CA THR A 101 12.78 -4.05 -1.77
C THR A 101 12.66 -4.11 -0.25
N ARG A 102 13.39 -5.03 0.37
CA ARG A 102 13.25 -5.29 1.81
C ARG A 102 13.93 -4.23 2.68
N ASN A 103 15.07 -3.69 2.23
CA ASN A 103 15.94 -2.85 3.06
C ASN A 103 16.05 -1.41 2.58
N HIS A 104 15.85 -1.12 1.28
CA HIS A 104 16.08 0.22 0.74
C HIS A 104 14.89 1.17 0.91
N ASN A 105 13.72 0.67 1.26
CA ASN A 105 12.52 1.51 1.39
C ASN A 105 12.38 2.10 2.80
N ARG A 106 12.95 1.43 3.82
CA ARG A 106 12.81 1.88 5.21
C ARG A 106 13.74 3.05 5.49
N VAL A 107 13.15 4.20 5.75
CA VAL A 107 13.86 5.39 6.23
C VAL A 107 13.93 5.32 7.74
N THR A 108 15.14 5.36 8.32
CA THR A 108 15.30 5.55 9.75
C THR A 108 14.85 6.97 10.09
N PRO A 109 13.95 7.18 11.07
CA PRO A 109 13.65 8.53 11.52
C PRO A 109 14.94 9.18 12.01
N ASP A 110 15.09 10.48 11.74
CA ASP A 110 16.17 11.28 12.31
C ASP A 110 16.06 11.18 13.85
N GLU A 111 17.20 11.14 14.56
CA GLU A 111 17.32 10.84 16.00
C GLU A 111 16.52 11.77 16.95
N GLU A 112 15.78 12.74 16.41
CA GLU A 112 14.94 13.70 17.13
C GLU A 112 13.48 13.25 17.33
N GLU A 113 13.03 12.14 16.73
CA GLU A 113 11.70 11.59 17.02
C GLU A 113 11.71 10.67 18.26
N ASN A 114 11.02 11.12 19.32
CA ASN A 114 10.89 10.47 20.62
C ASN A 114 10.80 8.92 20.55
N PRO A 115 11.70 8.18 21.21
CA PRO A 115 11.78 6.71 21.13
C PRO A 115 10.60 5.95 21.78
N SER A 116 9.62 6.65 22.36
CA SER A 116 8.46 6.03 23.03
C SER A 116 7.40 5.42 22.09
N ASN A 117 7.51 5.63 20.77
CA ASN A 117 6.58 5.07 19.77
C ASN A 117 7.06 3.75 19.11
N LEU A 118 8.18 3.18 19.55
CA LEU A 118 8.82 2.03 18.88
C LEU A 118 8.22 0.65 19.18
N VAL A 119 7.20 0.57 20.04
CA VAL A 119 6.37 -0.64 20.12
C VAL A 119 5.26 -0.51 19.07
N LYS A 120 5.50 -1.07 17.87
CA LYS A 120 4.45 -1.25 16.85
C LYS A 120 3.43 -2.26 17.37
N ASP A 121 2.52 -1.81 18.22
CA ASP A 121 1.44 -2.63 18.71
C ASP A 121 0.47 -2.91 17.54
N LEU A 122 0.55 -4.12 17.01
CA LEU A 122 -0.32 -4.62 15.94
C LEU A 122 -1.79 -4.70 16.40
N SER A 123 -2.07 -4.47 17.69
CA SER A 123 -3.42 -4.34 18.23
C SER A 123 -4.13 -3.05 17.78
N GLU A 124 -3.40 -1.99 17.39
CA GLU A 124 -4.04 -0.73 16.98
C GLU A 124 -4.80 -0.90 15.65
N PRO A 125 -6.08 -0.51 15.55
CA PRO A 125 -6.87 -0.67 14.32
C PRO A 125 -6.40 0.22 13.15
N TYR A 126 -5.53 1.19 13.41
CA TYR A 126 -5.07 2.17 12.43
C TYR A 126 -3.54 2.16 12.30
N LEU A 127 -3.08 2.35 11.07
CA LEU A 127 -1.74 2.82 10.77
C LEU A 127 -1.75 4.34 10.82
N LYS A 128 -0.82 4.92 11.57
CA LYS A 128 -0.59 6.37 11.63
C LYS A 128 0.51 6.72 10.65
N VAL A 129 0.27 7.70 9.79
CA VAL A 129 1.27 8.32 8.92
C VAL A 129 1.16 9.81 9.14
N GLY A 130 2.08 10.35 9.94
CA GLY A 130 1.97 11.67 10.55
C GLY A 130 0.59 11.88 11.20
N LYS A 131 -0.18 12.87 10.74
CA LYS A 131 -1.53 13.14 11.28
C LYS A 131 -2.65 12.22 10.73
N PHE A 132 -2.37 11.44 9.70
CA PHE A 132 -3.39 10.62 9.03
C PHE A 132 -3.55 9.24 9.68
N LYS A 133 -4.79 8.75 9.72
CA LYS A 133 -5.14 7.42 10.25
C LYS A 133 -5.73 6.56 9.14
N ILE A 134 -5.12 5.40 8.91
CA ILE A 134 -5.48 4.49 7.82
C ILE A 134 -5.89 3.13 8.40
N PRO A 135 -7.10 2.59 8.12
CA PRO A 135 -7.52 1.30 8.65
C PRO A 135 -6.58 0.16 8.26
N ARG A 136 -6.01 -0.57 9.23
CA ARG A 136 -4.97 -1.59 8.98
C ARG A 136 -5.49 -2.84 8.29
N ASP A 137 -6.75 -3.20 8.52
CA ASP A 137 -7.38 -4.40 7.99
C ASP A 137 -7.40 -4.44 6.46
N LYS A 138 -7.42 -3.27 5.82
CA LYS A 138 -7.29 -3.15 4.35
C LYS A 138 -5.84 -3.03 3.87
N LEU A 139 -4.85 -2.80 4.73
CA LEU A 139 -3.46 -2.64 4.31
C LEU A 139 -2.70 -3.96 4.18
N ILE A 140 -3.24 -5.04 4.75
CA ILE A 140 -2.67 -6.38 4.69
C ILE A 140 -3.64 -7.25 3.91
N ALA A 141 -3.14 -7.96 2.90
CA ALA A 141 -3.94 -8.99 2.25
C ALA A 141 -4.09 -10.19 3.17
N ARG A 142 -5.07 -10.09 4.05
CA ARG A 142 -5.56 -11.22 4.81
C ARG A 142 -6.36 -12.05 3.80
N SER A 143 -5.73 -13.12 3.30
CA SER A 143 -6.49 -14.24 2.72
C SER A 143 -7.64 -14.50 3.70
N LYS A 144 -8.89 -14.53 3.23
CA LYS A 144 -10.11 -14.84 4.01
C LYS A 144 -9.75 -15.57 5.30
N PRO A 145 -10.10 -15.08 6.52
CA PRO A 145 -9.62 -15.62 7.78
C PRO A 145 -9.63 -17.15 7.70
N GLY A 146 -8.43 -17.70 7.61
CA GLY A 146 -8.16 -19.06 7.20
C GLY A 146 -7.21 -19.68 8.21
N ARG A 147 -7.08 -21.00 8.19
CA ARG A 147 -6.34 -21.73 9.24
C ARG A 147 -4.91 -21.22 9.47
N PHE A 148 -4.30 -20.57 8.46
CA PHE A 148 -2.92 -20.11 8.46
C PHE A 148 -2.74 -18.63 8.07
N SER A 149 -3.80 -17.80 8.12
CA SER A 149 -3.69 -16.36 7.72
C SER A 149 -2.64 -15.61 8.54
N HIS A 150 -2.57 -15.88 9.85
CA HIS A 150 -1.59 -15.33 10.77
C HIS A 150 -0.13 -15.75 10.49
N ILE A 151 0.08 -16.91 9.84
CA ILE A 151 1.42 -17.38 9.51
C ILE A 151 2.02 -16.52 8.41
N LEU A 152 1.21 -15.98 7.48
CA LEU A 152 1.72 -15.12 6.40
C LEU A 152 2.45 -13.89 6.96
N ASP A 153 1.92 -13.26 8.02
CA ASP A 153 2.57 -12.11 8.67
C ASP A 153 3.93 -12.51 9.25
N ASP A 154 4.02 -13.67 9.89
CA ASP A 154 5.29 -14.20 10.38
C ASP A 154 6.23 -14.57 9.24
N LEU A 155 5.76 -15.09 8.10
CA LEU A 155 6.60 -15.37 6.93
C LEU A 155 7.15 -14.10 6.29
N TYR A 156 6.39 -12.99 6.30
CA TYR A 156 6.89 -11.68 5.88
C TYR A 156 7.92 -11.13 6.88
N LYS A 157 7.63 -11.18 8.19
CA LYS A 157 8.55 -10.71 9.26
C LYS A 157 9.84 -11.53 9.36
N THR A 158 9.74 -12.85 9.22
CA THR A 158 10.87 -13.80 9.25
C THR A 158 11.60 -13.90 7.92
N ASN A 159 11.30 -13.01 6.97
CA ASN A 159 12.04 -12.87 5.73
C ASN A 159 11.94 -14.07 4.77
N ILE A 160 10.94 -14.95 4.95
CA ILE A 160 10.67 -16.07 4.05
C ILE A 160 9.98 -15.59 2.77
N LEU A 161 9.06 -14.62 2.86
CA LEU A 161 8.38 -14.03 1.70
C LEU A 161 8.96 -12.66 1.33
N PRO A 162 9.17 -12.37 0.02
CA PRO A 162 9.61 -11.04 -0.41
C PRO A 162 8.49 -10.01 -0.24
N PRO A 163 8.81 -8.70 -0.07
CA PRO A 163 7.81 -7.63 0.02
C PRO A 163 6.88 -7.49 -1.19
N THR A 164 7.26 -8.08 -2.32
CA THR A 164 6.49 -8.11 -3.58
C THR A 164 5.98 -9.51 -3.92
N ALA A 165 5.75 -10.34 -2.90
CA ALA A 165 5.10 -11.63 -3.06
C ALA A 165 3.65 -11.45 -3.55
N ARG A 166 3.08 -12.53 -4.10
CA ARG A 166 1.65 -12.56 -4.40
C ARG A 166 0.85 -12.23 -3.13
N ARG A 167 -0.21 -11.44 -3.28
CA ARG A 167 -1.02 -10.86 -2.20
C ARG A 167 -0.35 -9.73 -1.42
N SER A 168 0.93 -9.41 -1.62
CA SER A 168 1.47 -8.22 -0.96
C SER A 168 0.69 -6.97 -1.38
N ARG A 169 0.41 -6.09 -0.43
CA ARG A 169 -0.24 -4.79 -0.64
C ARG A 169 0.79 -3.68 -0.49
N ILE A 170 0.92 -2.90 -1.55
CA ILE A 170 1.87 -1.79 -1.66
C ILE A 170 1.05 -0.54 -1.94
N GLY A 171 1.31 0.53 -1.21
CA GLY A 171 0.66 1.80 -1.47
C GLY A 171 1.58 2.99 -1.31
N VAL A 172 1.14 4.11 -1.85
CA VAL A 172 1.83 5.40 -1.76
C VAL A 172 0.86 6.51 -1.41
N LEU A 173 1.31 7.42 -0.57
CA LEU A 173 0.59 8.64 -0.19
C LEU A 173 1.59 9.79 -0.01
N TYR A 174 1.07 11.00 0.18
CA TYR A 174 1.87 12.12 0.66
C TYR A 174 1.26 12.80 1.89
N GLU A 175 2.14 13.34 2.72
CA GLU A 175 1.83 14.20 3.86
C GLU A 175 2.32 15.63 3.60
N PRO A 176 1.43 16.65 3.61
CA PRO A 176 1.83 18.05 3.56
C PRO A 176 2.59 18.48 4.81
N GLN A 177 3.63 19.28 4.61
CA GLN A 177 4.46 19.87 5.66
C GLN A 177 4.13 21.36 5.86
N ALA A 178 4.52 21.91 7.02
CA ALA A 178 4.25 23.30 7.37
C ALA A 178 5.02 24.31 6.51
N ASP A 179 6.14 23.90 5.91
CA ASP A 179 6.99 24.70 5.04
C ASP A 179 6.47 24.80 3.59
N GLY A 180 5.29 24.24 3.30
CA GLY A 180 4.72 24.22 1.96
C GLY A 180 5.28 23.11 1.07
N THR A 181 6.07 22.18 1.63
CA THR A 181 6.51 20.96 0.93
C THR A 181 5.64 19.77 1.31
N ARG A 182 5.93 18.61 0.71
CA ARG A 182 5.21 17.35 0.93
C ARG A 182 6.22 16.22 1.09
N HIS A 183 5.93 15.30 1.99
CA HIS A 183 6.68 14.06 2.17
C HIS A 183 5.91 12.90 1.57
N MET A 184 6.57 12.10 0.73
CA MET A 184 6.00 10.88 0.17
C MET A 184 6.30 9.69 1.09
N HIS A 185 5.29 8.89 1.39
CA HIS A 185 5.40 7.68 2.18
C HIS A 185 5.01 6.45 1.36
N ILE A 186 5.75 5.36 1.53
CA ILE A 186 5.44 4.05 0.94
C ILE A 186 4.94 3.14 2.06
N ILE A 187 3.80 2.50 1.82
CA ILE A 187 3.21 1.52 2.73
C ILE A 187 3.40 0.13 2.15
N ILE A 188 3.95 -0.79 2.93
CA ILE A 188 4.14 -2.20 2.54
C ILE A 188 3.47 -3.06 3.60
N ASN A 189 2.42 -3.81 3.22
CA ASN A 189 1.71 -4.75 4.09
C ASN A 189 1.35 -4.15 5.47
N GLY A 190 0.79 -2.93 5.49
CA GLY A 190 0.39 -2.25 6.72
C GLY A 190 1.53 -1.65 7.54
N GLU A 191 2.75 -1.64 7.03
CA GLU A 191 3.88 -0.94 7.62
C GLU A 191 4.22 0.33 6.81
N ASP A 192 4.31 1.48 7.48
CA ASP A 192 4.87 2.69 6.90
C ASP A 192 6.40 2.59 6.86
N MET A 193 6.96 2.84 5.68
CA MET A 193 8.40 2.84 5.43
C MET A 193 9.07 4.18 5.78
N GLY A 194 8.28 5.19 6.16
CA GLY A 194 8.74 6.55 6.44
C GLY A 194 8.75 7.43 5.18
N ALA A 195 9.23 8.67 5.35
CA ALA A 195 9.27 9.67 4.29
C ALA A 195 10.32 9.32 3.20
N SER A 196 9.93 8.44 2.27
CA SER A 196 10.76 7.93 1.17
C SER A 196 11.26 9.02 0.23
N ALA A 197 10.53 10.13 0.10
CA ALA A 197 11.02 11.36 -0.54
C ALA A 197 10.51 12.58 0.25
N ARG A 198 11.38 13.57 0.45
CA ARG A 198 11.10 14.81 1.18
C ARG A 198 11.18 16.03 0.26
N GLY A 199 10.60 17.16 0.68
CA GLY A 199 10.73 18.43 -0.04
C GLY A 199 9.98 18.50 -1.38
N ILE A 200 8.95 17.66 -1.59
CA ILE A 200 8.18 17.67 -2.84
C ILE A 200 7.35 18.97 -2.90
N PRO A 201 7.56 19.87 -3.88
CA PRO A 201 6.92 21.20 -3.91
C PRO A 201 5.41 21.11 -4.00
N ALA A 202 4.62 21.85 -3.22
CA ALA A 202 3.15 21.78 -3.23
C ALA A 202 2.44 22.45 -4.43
N SER A 203 3.19 23.01 -5.39
CA SER A 203 2.64 23.75 -6.53
C SER A 203 1.80 22.90 -7.47
N GLU A 204 2.21 21.65 -7.69
CA GLU A 204 1.58 20.76 -8.67
C GLU A 204 0.81 19.62 -7.99
N PRO A 205 -0.32 19.15 -8.57
CA PRO A 205 -1.02 17.98 -8.08
C PRO A 205 -0.18 16.71 -8.23
N LEU A 206 -0.29 15.75 -7.29
CA LEU A 206 0.46 14.49 -7.32
C LEU A 206 -0.41 13.32 -7.74
N TYR A 207 0.03 12.58 -8.75
CA TYR A 207 -0.57 11.33 -9.19
C TYR A 207 0.23 10.15 -8.66
N ALA A 208 -0.45 9.06 -8.30
CA ALA A 208 0.22 7.80 -7.97
C ALA A 208 0.83 7.19 -9.23
N VAL A 209 2.02 6.60 -9.10
CA VAL A 209 2.68 5.85 -10.18
C VAL A 209 2.91 4.42 -9.70
N ILE A 210 2.51 3.45 -10.52
CA ILE A 210 2.74 2.02 -10.30
C ILE A 210 3.40 1.44 -11.56
N ASP A 211 4.63 0.96 -11.45
CA ASP A 211 5.30 0.24 -12.54
C ASP A 211 5.17 -1.27 -12.31
N VAL A 212 4.31 -1.92 -13.10
CA VAL A 212 4.12 -3.39 -13.13
C VAL A 212 5.31 -4.02 -13.83
N PHE A 213 6.40 -4.11 -13.08
CA PHE A 213 7.72 -4.43 -13.59
C PHE A 213 8.18 -5.86 -13.25
N ALA A 214 8.96 -6.44 -14.17
CA ALA A 214 9.65 -7.72 -14.04
C ALA A 214 8.75 -8.87 -13.57
N SER A 215 8.99 -9.40 -12.38
CA SER A 215 8.28 -10.57 -11.85
C SER A 215 6.82 -10.29 -11.47
N THR A 216 6.39 -9.03 -11.45
CA THR A 216 4.99 -8.66 -11.16
C THR A 216 4.19 -8.70 -12.47
N LYS A 217 3.12 -9.51 -12.52
CA LYS A 217 2.29 -9.68 -13.72
C LYS A 217 1.05 -8.80 -13.69
N SER A 218 0.36 -8.76 -12.57
CA SER A 218 -0.84 -7.95 -12.41
C SER A 218 -1.00 -7.43 -10.98
N VAL A 219 -1.65 -6.28 -10.90
CA VAL A 219 -1.99 -5.60 -9.65
C VAL A 219 -3.44 -5.15 -9.67
N ARG A 220 -4.06 -5.10 -8.49
CA ARG A 220 -5.42 -4.59 -8.30
C ARG A 220 -5.46 -3.46 -7.27
N VAL A 221 -6.12 -2.36 -7.61
CA VAL A 221 -6.43 -1.27 -6.67
C VAL A 221 -7.37 -1.76 -5.58
N ILE A 222 -6.99 -1.52 -4.33
CA ILE A 222 -7.81 -1.81 -3.15
C ILE A 222 -8.51 -0.53 -2.72
N GLN A 223 -9.84 -0.59 -2.69
CA GLN A 223 -10.66 0.53 -2.20
C GLN A 223 -10.50 0.65 -0.68
N LEU A 224 -10.19 1.86 -0.24
CA LEU A 224 -10.07 2.21 1.17
C LEU A 224 -11.28 3.02 1.60
N GLU A 225 -11.81 2.68 2.77
CA GLU A 225 -12.88 3.41 3.43
C GLU A 225 -12.27 4.08 4.67
N TYR A 226 -11.86 5.34 4.56
CA TYR A 226 -11.33 6.11 5.69
C TYR A 226 -12.41 6.34 6.75
N GLY A 227 -11.97 6.36 8.01
CA GLY A 227 -12.78 6.78 9.15
C GLY A 227 -13.31 5.65 10.04
N PHE A 228 -13.47 4.44 9.51
CA PHE A 228 -13.96 3.30 10.32
C PHE A 228 -13.19 2.01 10.02
N PRO A 229 -12.72 1.26 11.03
CA PRO A 229 -12.27 -0.11 10.83
C PRO A 229 -13.49 -0.97 10.49
N SER A 230 -13.28 -2.11 9.83
CA SER A 230 -14.39 -3.03 9.61
C SER A 230 -15.05 -3.45 10.92
N LEU A 231 -16.35 -3.77 10.86
CA LEU A 231 -17.10 -4.34 11.98
C LEU A 231 -16.37 -5.56 12.57
N GLN A 232 -15.77 -6.39 11.71
CA GLN A 232 -14.96 -7.53 12.10
C GLN A 232 -13.80 -7.11 13.03
N THR A 233 -13.02 -6.09 12.65
CA THR A 233 -11.95 -5.53 13.48
C THR A 233 -12.49 -4.99 14.81
N LEU A 234 -13.59 -4.24 14.78
CA LEU A 234 -14.19 -3.67 15.98
C LEU A 234 -14.68 -4.76 16.95
N CYS A 235 -15.38 -5.79 16.45
CA CYS A 235 -15.84 -6.92 17.25
C CYS A 235 -14.66 -7.65 17.90
N ARG A 236 -13.57 -7.89 17.16
CA ARG A 236 -12.37 -8.51 17.71
C ARG A 236 -11.77 -7.69 18.85
N LEU A 237 -11.61 -6.38 18.65
CA LEU A 237 -11.05 -5.52 19.70
C LEU A 237 -11.91 -5.55 20.97
N VAL A 238 -13.23 -5.57 20.82
CA VAL A 238 -14.16 -5.74 21.96
C VAL A 238 -13.97 -7.10 22.63
N ILE A 239 -13.87 -8.19 21.86
CA ILE A 239 -13.64 -9.53 22.42
C ILE A 239 -12.31 -9.60 23.16
N GLN A 240 -11.21 -9.14 22.54
CA GLN A 240 -9.87 -9.13 23.14
C GLN A 240 -9.81 -8.28 24.41
N LYS A 241 -10.58 -7.19 24.47
CA LYS A 241 -10.69 -6.35 25.68
C LYS A 241 -11.35 -7.09 26.86
N HIS A 242 -12.30 -7.98 26.60
CA HIS A 242 -13.04 -8.70 27.65
C HIS A 242 -12.50 -10.11 27.93
N VAL A 243 -11.71 -10.67 27.01
CA VAL A 243 -11.11 -12.00 27.10
C VAL A 243 -9.61 -11.84 27.28
N VAL A 244 -9.20 -11.63 28.53
CA VAL A 244 -7.84 -11.23 28.92
C VAL A 244 -6.78 -12.27 28.50
N HIS A 245 -7.12 -13.56 28.51
CA HIS A 245 -6.19 -14.62 28.12
C HIS A 245 -6.51 -15.18 26.73
N ARG A 246 -5.52 -15.24 25.85
CA ARG A 246 -5.68 -15.75 24.47
C ARG A 246 -6.29 -17.16 24.40
N LEU A 247 -5.93 -18.03 25.35
CA LEU A 247 -6.51 -19.38 25.44
C LEU A 247 -7.99 -19.38 25.85
N ALA A 248 -8.45 -18.33 26.56
CA ALA A 248 -9.86 -18.19 26.93
C ALA A 248 -10.76 -18.00 25.68
N ILE A 249 -10.20 -17.58 24.55
CA ILE A 249 -10.94 -17.47 23.27
C ILE A 249 -11.40 -18.85 22.76
N ASP A 250 -10.71 -19.94 23.10
CA ASP A 250 -11.14 -21.30 22.71
C ASP A 250 -12.48 -21.70 23.33
N TRP A 251 -12.82 -21.09 24.46
CA TRP A 251 -14.02 -21.39 25.23
C TRP A 251 -15.23 -20.57 24.79
N LEU A 252 -15.05 -19.60 23.89
CA LEU A 252 -16.16 -18.86 23.30
C LEU A 252 -16.96 -19.78 22.38
N ASP A 253 -18.28 -19.62 22.33
CA ASP A 253 -19.13 -20.32 21.35
C ASP A 253 -19.09 -19.58 20.00
N LEU A 254 -17.91 -19.63 19.37
CA LEU A 254 -17.63 -19.01 18.09
C LEU A 254 -17.10 -20.04 17.09
N PRO A 255 -17.39 -19.90 15.79
CA PRO A 255 -16.73 -20.66 14.73
C PRO A 255 -15.20 -20.58 14.83
N GLN A 256 -14.51 -21.68 14.50
CA GLN A 256 -13.04 -21.76 14.64
C GLN A 256 -12.30 -20.65 13.88
N LEU A 257 -12.81 -20.22 12.73
CA LEU A 257 -12.22 -19.11 11.97
C LEU A 257 -12.26 -17.79 12.73
N LEU A 258 -13.35 -17.50 13.46
CA LEU A 258 -13.47 -16.30 14.28
C LEU A 258 -12.63 -16.41 15.56
N LYS A 259 -12.50 -17.61 16.15
CA LYS A 259 -11.57 -17.86 17.26
C LYS A 259 -10.13 -17.57 16.84
N ASN A 260 -9.71 -18.07 15.69
CA ASN A 260 -8.38 -17.82 15.15
C ASN A 260 -8.19 -16.33 14.85
N PHE A 261 -9.17 -15.69 14.22
CA PHE A 261 -9.14 -14.24 13.99
C PHE A 261 -8.96 -13.46 15.31
N CYS A 262 -9.69 -13.80 16.37
CA CYS A 262 -9.56 -13.11 17.65
C CYS A 262 -8.24 -13.39 18.37
N LYS A 263 -7.60 -14.53 18.09
CA LYS A 263 -6.35 -14.93 18.76
C LYS A 263 -5.12 -14.38 18.09
N TYR A 264 -5.07 -14.42 16.76
CA TYR A 264 -3.83 -14.25 15.99
C TYR A 264 -3.82 -12.97 15.18
N GLU A 265 -4.92 -12.22 15.16
CA GLU A 265 -5.03 -10.98 14.40
C GLU A 265 -5.22 -9.78 15.33
#